data_AF-A0A7V0YUF8-F1
#
_entry.id   AF-A0A7V0YUF8-F1
#
_cell.length_a   1.000
_cell.length_b   1.000
_cell.length_c   1.000
_cell.angle_alpha   90.00
_cell.angle_beta   90.00
_cell.angle_gamma   90.00
#
_symmetry.space_group_name_H-M   'P 1'
#
loop_
_entity.id
_entity.type
_entity.pdbx_description
1 polymer ?
#
loop_
_entity_poly.entity_id
_entity_poly.type
_entity_poly.pdbx_seq_one_letter_code
_entity_poly.pdbx_strand_id
1 'polypeptide(L)'
;MELGEIYSEEIWNEQNFLFELPGKWDYSKLALDENDRLCGFWIASISSHPIVGVYTHRVAVKKEYRGYGIAKQMFLDLFSNAKQNGFNRMTLSVSILNDHAIAFYESLGFIKLSNNELMEFIEHKGLKASMINNYVQEKDGHKKFIYALSI
;
A
#
# COMPACT_ATOMS: atom_id res chain seq x y z
N MET A 1 11.43 -14.90 -7.15
CA MET A 1 11.38 -13.47 -7.54
C MET A 1 11.82 -12.69 -6.31
N GLU A 2 13.08 -12.23 -6.25
CA GLU A 2 13.75 -11.82 -4.99
C GLU A 2 12.97 -10.78 -4.15
N LEU A 3 12.18 -9.91 -4.80
CA LEU A 3 11.38 -8.89 -4.11
C LEU A 3 10.02 -9.40 -3.54
N GLY A 4 9.50 -10.53 -4.02
CA GLY A 4 8.22 -11.10 -3.58
C GLY A 4 8.32 -11.92 -2.28
N GLU A 5 9.51 -12.44 -1.99
CA GLU A 5 9.76 -13.44 -0.93
C GLU A 5 10.38 -12.85 0.35
N ILE A 6 11.03 -11.68 0.28
CA ILE A 6 11.90 -11.17 1.36
C ILE A 6 11.30 -9.97 2.13
N TYR A 7 10.25 -9.33 1.60
CA TYR A 7 9.87 -7.96 2.02
C TYR A 7 8.56 -7.87 2.81
N SER A 8 7.88 -8.99 3.06
CA SER A 8 6.69 -9.06 3.92
C SER A 8 6.48 -10.47 4.48
N GLU A 9 5.69 -10.56 5.55
CA GLU A 9 5.20 -11.84 6.10
C GLU A 9 4.40 -12.65 5.05
N GLU A 10 3.82 -11.94 4.06
CA GLU A 10 3.12 -12.54 2.93
C GLU A 10 4.05 -12.76 1.73
N ILE A 11 4.16 -14.01 1.27
CA ILE A 11 4.92 -14.34 0.06
C ILE A 11 4.04 -14.09 -1.17
N TRP A 12 4.49 -13.26 -2.11
CA TRP A 12 3.85 -13.14 -3.43
C TRP A 12 4.58 -13.96 -4.47
N ASN A 13 3.80 -14.73 -5.23
CA ASN A 13 4.27 -15.37 -6.46
C ASN A 13 3.86 -14.53 -7.68
N GLU A 14 4.24 -15.00 -8.87
CA GLU A 14 3.93 -14.33 -10.13
C GLU A 14 2.43 -14.05 -10.33
N GLN A 15 1.55 -14.97 -9.92
CA GLN A 15 0.10 -14.78 -10.06
C GLN A 15 -0.39 -13.59 -9.22
N ASN A 16 0.19 -13.33 -8.05
CA ASN A 16 -0.16 -12.15 -7.26
C ASN A 16 0.24 -10.86 -7.98
N PHE A 17 1.41 -10.84 -8.63
CA PHE A 17 1.88 -9.68 -9.39
C PHE A 17 1.07 -9.47 -10.68
N LEU A 18 0.64 -10.55 -11.33
CA LEU A 18 -0.14 -10.50 -12.57
C LEU A 18 -1.65 -10.38 -12.34
N PHE A 19 -2.13 -10.50 -11.10
CA PHE A 19 -3.55 -10.41 -10.80
C PHE A 19 -4.12 -9.05 -11.25
N GLU A 20 -5.24 -9.10 -11.96
CA GLU A 20 -5.88 -7.92 -12.53
C GLU A 20 -6.77 -7.23 -11.49
N LEU A 21 -6.55 -5.92 -11.33
CA LEU A 21 -7.33 -5.07 -10.44
C LEU A 21 -7.64 -3.75 -11.15
N PRO A 22 -8.78 -3.11 -10.83
CA PRO A 22 -9.14 -1.82 -11.41
C PRO A 22 -7.99 -0.81 -11.30
N GLY A 23 -7.60 -0.21 -12.43
CA GLY A 23 -6.54 0.80 -12.53
C GLY A 23 -5.14 0.32 -12.11
N LYS A 24 -4.90 -0.98 -11.88
CA LYS A 24 -3.63 -1.42 -11.31
C LYS A 24 -2.42 -1.01 -12.14
N TRP A 25 -2.50 -1.14 -13.46
CA TRP A 25 -1.39 -0.82 -14.35
C TRP A 25 -1.16 0.69 -14.49
N ASP A 26 -2.19 1.50 -14.34
CA ASP A 26 -2.10 2.96 -14.43
C ASP A 26 -1.60 3.61 -13.12
N TYR A 27 -1.88 2.96 -11.98
CA TYR A 27 -1.57 3.46 -10.65
C TYR A 27 -0.38 2.77 -9.99
N SER A 28 0.15 1.69 -10.57
CA SER A 28 1.41 1.09 -10.10
C SER A 28 2.62 1.85 -10.64
N LYS A 29 3.71 1.88 -9.88
CA LYS A 29 4.96 2.57 -10.22
C LYS A 29 6.14 1.61 -10.19
N LEU A 30 7.09 1.86 -11.08
CA LEU A 30 8.39 1.21 -11.11
C LEU A 30 9.47 2.27 -10.99
N ALA A 31 10.54 1.96 -10.27
CA ALA A 31 11.76 2.76 -10.27
C ALA A 31 12.84 1.97 -10.99
N LEU A 32 13.41 2.57 -12.03
CA LEU A 32 14.53 2.03 -12.79
C LEU A 32 15.76 2.93 -12.57
N ASP A 33 16.96 2.33 -12.57
CA ASP A 33 18.20 3.10 -12.64
C ASP A 33 18.53 3.52 -14.08
N GLU A 34 19.64 4.24 -14.26
CA GLU A 34 20.15 4.69 -15.56
C GLU A 34 20.46 3.55 -16.57
N ASN A 35 20.48 2.30 -16.12
CA ASN A 35 20.71 1.11 -16.94
C ASN A 35 19.45 0.24 -17.07
N ASP A 36 18.25 0.82 -16.85
CA ASP A 36 16.95 0.15 -16.88
C ASP A 36 16.80 -1.01 -15.89
N ARG A 37 17.60 -1.06 -14.82
CA ARG A 37 17.47 -2.10 -13.80
C ARG A 37 16.41 -1.72 -12.79
N LEU A 38 15.52 -2.65 -12.47
CA LEU A 38 14.49 -2.46 -11.46
C LEU A 38 15.11 -2.23 -10.08
N CYS A 39 14.93 -1.03 -9.52
CA CYS A 39 15.32 -0.64 -8.16
C CYS A 39 14.20 -0.89 -7.15
N GLY A 40 12.95 -0.73 -7.56
CA GLY A 40 11.80 -0.86 -6.68
C GLY A 40 10.47 -0.74 -7.42
N PHE A 41 9.39 -1.03 -6.71
CA PHE A 41 8.03 -0.93 -7.23
C PHE A 41 7.06 -0.45 -6.16
N TRP A 42 5.93 0.05 -6.63
CA TRP A 42 4.75 0.38 -5.85
C TRP A 42 3.52 -0.19 -6.57
N ILE A 43 2.90 -1.23 -6.02
CA ILE A 43 1.69 -1.83 -6.58
C ILE A 43 0.48 -1.19 -5.91
N ALA A 44 -0.35 -0.54 -6.72
CA ALA A 44 -1.60 0.07 -6.27
C ALA A 44 -2.74 -0.28 -7.22
N SER A 45 -3.97 -0.10 -6.76
CA SER A 45 -5.19 -0.18 -7.57
C SER A 45 -6.16 0.92 -7.14
N ILE A 46 -7.27 1.06 -7.85
CA ILE A 46 -8.33 2.01 -7.49
C ILE A 46 -9.59 1.30 -6.99
N SER A 47 -10.39 2.03 -6.23
CA SER A 47 -11.73 1.65 -5.81
C SER A 47 -12.65 2.85 -6.06
N SER A 48 -13.84 2.59 -6.60
CA SER A 48 -14.88 3.60 -6.75
C SER A 48 -15.48 4.06 -5.42
N HIS A 49 -15.31 3.26 -4.35
CA HIS A 49 -15.78 3.64 -3.02
C HIS A 49 -14.84 4.66 -2.37
N PRO A 50 -15.38 5.80 -1.88
CA PRO A 50 -14.57 6.91 -1.38
C PRO A 50 -13.76 6.56 -0.13
N ILE A 51 -14.22 5.63 0.72
CA ILE A 51 -13.47 5.17 1.91
C ILE A 51 -12.09 4.56 1.56
N VAL A 52 -11.94 4.03 0.34
CA VAL A 52 -10.71 3.38 -0.13
C VAL A 52 -9.90 4.30 -1.05
N GLY A 53 -10.54 4.85 -2.10
CA GLY A 53 -9.85 5.60 -3.14
C GLY A 53 -8.75 4.79 -3.83
N VAL A 54 -7.51 5.29 -3.83
CA VAL A 54 -6.33 4.54 -4.33
C VAL A 54 -5.77 3.65 -3.23
N TYR A 55 -5.73 2.34 -3.46
CA TYR A 55 -5.26 1.36 -2.48
C TYR A 55 -3.86 0.86 -2.81
N THR A 56 -2.94 0.96 -1.85
CA THR A 56 -1.60 0.38 -1.97
C THR A 56 -1.62 -1.07 -1.50
N HIS A 57 -1.19 -1.99 -2.38
CA HIS A 57 -1.09 -3.42 -2.09
C HIS A 57 0.30 -3.81 -1.61
N ARG A 58 1.34 -3.30 -2.27
CA ARG A 58 2.72 -3.69 -1.95
C ARG A 58 3.72 -2.64 -2.42
N VAL A 59 4.76 -2.40 -1.61
CA VAL A 59 5.86 -1.51 -1.95
C VAL A 59 7.16 -2.17 -1.56
N ALA A 60 8.15 -2.14 -2.45
CA ALA A 60 9.49 -2.64 -2.14
C ALA A 60 10.56 -1.84 -2.89
N VAL A 61 11.71 -1.66 -2.24
CA VAL A 61 12.93 -1.13 -2.85
C VAL A 61 14.07 -2.09 -2.49
N LYS A 62 14.80 -2.52 -3.51
CA LYS A 62 15.99 -3.39 -3.39
C LYS A 62 16.96 -2.82 -2.36
N LYS A 63 17.55 -3.69 -1.53
CA LYS A 63 18.31 -3.32 -0.34
C LYS A 63 19.44 -2.33 -0.65
N GLU A 64 20.16 -2.54 -1.74
CA GLU A 64 21.27 -1.74 -2.23
C GLU A 64 20.85 -0.37 -2.80
N TYR A 65 19.55 -0.16 -3.03
CA TYR A 65 18.98 1.10 -3.50
C TYR A 65 18.13 1.82 -2.41
N ARG A 66 18.15 1.36 -1.16
CA ARG A 66 17.44 2.01 -0.05
C ARG A 66 18.20 3.24 0.47
N GLY A 67 17.51 4.14 1.16
CA GLY A 67 18.10 5.38 1.71
C GLY A 67 18.20 6.54 0.72
N TYR A 68 17.94 6.31 -0.57
CA TYR A 68 17.99 7.34 -1.62
C TYR A 68 16.63 8.01 -1.92
N GLY A 69 15.60 7.74 -1.12
CA GLY A 69 14.27 8.35 -1.32
C GLY A 69 13.43 7.76 -2.45
N ILE A 70 13.83 6.64 -3.05
CA ILE A 70 13.13 6.00 -4.20
C ILE A 70 11.65 5.71 -3.89
N ALA A 71 11.35 5.13 -2.73
CA ALA A 71 9.96 4.86 -2.33
C ALA A 71 9.13 6.14 -2.24
N LYS A 72 9.72 7.24 -1.74
CA LYS A 72 9.07 8.55 -1.66
C LYS A 72 8.83 9.14 -3.05
N GLN A 73 9.76 8.98 -3.99
CA GLN A 73 9.58 9.42 -5.37
C GLN A 73 8.43 8.67 -6.07
N MET A 74 8.40 7.34 -5.97
CA MET A 74 7.29 6.53 -6.51
C MET A 74 5.95 6.95 -5.89
N PHE A 75 5.91 7.20 -4.58
CA PHE A 75 4.72 7.69 -3.91
C PHE A 75 4.27 9.06 -4.42
N LEU A 76 5.18 10.04 -4.57
CA LEU A 76 4.81 11.39 -5.00
C LEU A 76 4.25 11.40 -6.42
N ASP A 77 4.80 10.58 -7.32
CA ASP A 77 4.24 10.38 -8.66
C ASP A 77 2.83 9.77 -8.59
N LEU A 78 2.66 8.68 -7.80
CA LEU A 78 1.35 8.07 -7.60
C LEU A 78 0.33 9.06 -7.00
N PHE A 79 0.71 9.82 -5.99
CA PHE A 79 -0.13 10.82 -5.32
C PHE A 79 -0.55 11.93 -6.30
N SER A 80 0.40 12.44 -7.09
CA SER A 80 0.12 13.45 -8.13
C SER A 80 -0.86 12.92 -9.18
N ASN A 81 -0.67 11.70 -9.65
CA ASN A 81 -1.59 11.04 -10.58
C ASN A 81 -2.99 10.87 -9.97
N ALA A 82 -3.09 10.37 -8.73
CA ALA A 82 -4.35 10.22 -8.03
C ALA A 82 -5.10 11.56 -7.90
N LYS A 83 -4.38 12.63 -7.54
CA LYS A 83 -4.92 13.99 -7.45
C LYS A 83 -5.48 14.51 -8.77
N GLN A 84 -4.70 14.36 -9.85
CA GLN A 84 -5.11 14.81 -11.19
C GLN A 84 -6.35 14.07 -11.71
N ASN A 85 -6.54 12.82 -11.29
CA ASN A 85 -7.69 12.00 -11.65
C ASN A 85 -8.88 12.13 -10.67
N GLY A 86 -8.84 13.11 -9.76
CA GLY A 86 -9.98 13.43 -8.90
C GLY A 86 -10.19 12.50 -7.71
N PHE A 87 -9.21 11.66 -7.37
CA PHE A 87 -9.25 10.92 -6.11
C PHE A 87 -9.01 11.88 -4.95
N ASN A 88 -9.78 11.70 -3.87
CA ASN A 88 -9.66 12.47 -2.64
C ASN A 88 -8.98 11.69 -1.51
N ARG A 89 -8.66 10.42 -1.75
CA ARG A 89 -8.15 9.50 -0.73
C ARG A 89 -7.21 8.44 -1.30
N MET A 90 -6.20 8.10 -0.50
CA MET A 90 -5.41 6.88 -0.63
C MET A 90 -5.48 6.07 0.65
N THR A 91 -5.42 4.74 0.55
CA THR A 91 -5.42 3.82 1.69
C THR A 91 -4.41 2.70 1.54
N LEU A 92 -4.04 2.09 2.67
CA LEU A 92 -3.16 0.91 2.73
C LEU A 92 -3.40 0.10 3.99
N SER A 93 -2.96 -1.16 3.97
CA SER A 93 -2.80 -1.98 5.17
C SER A 93 -1.34 -2.27 5.43
N VAL A 94 -0.90 -2.24 6.69
CA VAL A 94 0.47 -2.55 7.09
C VAL A 94 0.47 -3.41 8.35
N SER A 95 1.34 -4.43 8.41
CA SER A 95 1.52 -5.25 9.61
C SER A 95 1.89 -4.37 10.80
N ILE A 96 1.30 -4.62 11.97
CA ILE A 96 1.60 -3.86 13.19
C ILE A 96 3.05 -4.03 13.67
N LEU A 97 3.75 -5.05 13.16
CA LEU A 97 5.14 -5.36 13.50
C LEU A 97 6.15 -4.65 12.56
N ASN A 98 5.67 -3.94 11.54
CA ASN A 98 6.53 -3.32 10.53
C ASN A 98 6.79 -1.84 10.85
N ASP A 99 7.54 -1.59 11.93
CA ASP A 99 7.83 -0.24 12.43
C ASP A 99 8.46 0.66 11.34
N HIS A 100 9.31 0.11 10.48
CA HIS A 100 9.93 0.86 9.39
C HIS A 100 8.89 1.35 8.36
N ALA A 101 7.97 0.49 7.94
CA ALA A 101 6.92 0.89 7.00
C ALA A 101 5.92 1.86 7.65
N ILE A 102 5.57 1.64 8.92
CA ILE A 102 4.72 2.54 9.69
C ILE A 102 5.31 3.95 9.73
N ALA A 103 6.57 4.08 10.17
CA ALA A 103 7.26 5.36 10.21
C ALA A 103 7.36 6.02 8.83
N PHE A 104 7.59 5.22 7.78
CA PHE A 104 7.62 5.71 6.40
C PHE A 104 6.26 6.27 5.98
N TYR A 105 5.14 5.54 6.16
CA TYR A 105 3.82 6.02 5.77
C TYR A 105 3.37 7.24 6.59
N GLU A 106 3.66 7.27 7.89
CA GLU A 106 3.40 8.45 8.73
C GLU A 106 4.21 9.67 8.26
N SER A 107 5.47 9.48 7.82
CA SER A 107 6.27 10.56 7.23
C SER A 107 5.73 11.10 5.90
N LEU A 108 4.91 10.31 5.20
CA LEU A 108 4.19 10.72 3.99
C LEU A 108 2.86 11.42 4.32
N GLY A 109 2.47 11.49 5.59
CA GLY A 109 1.22 12.11 6.04
C GLY A 109 0.04 11.17 6.16
N PHE A 110 0.23 9.85 6.01
CA PHE A 110 -0.85 8.90 6.28
C PHE A 110 -1.21 8.89 7.76
N ILE A 111 -2.50 8.77 8.04
CA ILE A 111 -3.06 8.71 9.39
C ILE A 111 -3.78 7.37 9.56
N LYS A 112 -3.60 6.76 10.72
CA LYS A 112 -4.24 5.49 11.08
C LYS A 112 -5.74 5.65 11.22
N LEU A 113 -6.52 4.80 10.56
CA LEU A 113 -7.97 4.74 10.69
C LEU A 113 -8.39 4.20 12.06
N SER A 114 -9.54 4.65 12.53
CA SER A 114 -10.13 4.19 13.79
C SER A 114 -11.66 4.26 13.77
N ASN A 115 -12.31 3.57 14.71
CA ASN A 115 -13.76 3.65 14.95
C ASN A 115 -14.59 3.41 13.68
N ASN A 116 -15.58 4.27 13.40
CA ASN A 116 -16.53 4.14 12.31
C ASN A 116 -15.87 4.05 10.94
N GLU A 117 -14.80 4.82 10.72
CA GLU A 117 -14.10 4.84 9.45
C GLU A 117 -13.36 3.53 9.17
N LEU A 118 -12.79 2.93 10.21
CA LEU A 118 -12.19 1.60 10.12
C LEU A 118 -13.25 0.52 9.88
N MET A 119 -14.41 0.63 10.54
CA MET A 119 -15.53 -0.30 10.33
C MET A 119 -16.05 -0.25 8.87
N GLU A 120 -16.28 0.96 8.35
CA GLU A 120 -16.71 1.16 6.95
C GLU A 120 -15.69 0.60 5.95
N PHE A 121 -14.39 0.81 6.21
CA PHE A 121 -13.34 0.24 5.38
C PHE A 121 -13.37 -1.29 5.37
N ILE A 122 -13.49 -1.93 6.55
CA ILE A 122 -13.53 -3.39 6.69
C ILE A 122 -14.73 -3.97 5.95
N GLU A 123 -15.91 -3.35 6.13
CA GLU A 123 -17.16 -3.78 5.49
C GLU A 123 -17.06 -3.71 3.97
N HIS A 124 -16.64 -2.56 3.42
CA HIS A 124 -16.52 -2.38 1.96
C HIS A 124 -15.48 -3.30 1.34
N LYS A 125 -14.33 -3.51 2.01
CA LYS A 125 -13.29 -4.42 1.52
C LYS A 125 -13.67 -5.91 1.68
N GLY A 126 -14.77 -6.21 2.36
CA GLY A 126 -15.19 -7.58 2.65
C GLY A 126 -14.15 -8.36 3.46
N LEU A 127 -13.36 -7.66 4.29
CA LEU A 127 -12.30 -8.29 5.07
C LEU A 127 -12.95 -9.20 6.10
N LYS A 128 -12.61 -10.50 6.04
CA LYS A 128 -13.01 -11.48 7.06
C LYS A 128 -12.10 -11.31 8.29
N ALA A 129 -12.26 -10.20 9.00
CA ALA A 129 -11.39 -9.81 10.09
C ALA A 129 -12.17 -9.17 11.24
N SER A 130 -11.60 -9.26 12.44
CA SER A 130 -12.15 -8.62 13.64
C SER A 130 -11.46 -7.29 13.86
N MET A 131 -12.23 -6.23 14.11
CA MET A 131 -11.69 -4.96 14.60
C MET A 131 -11.37 -5.10 16.09
N ILE A 132 -10.13 -4.79 16.48
CA ILE A 132 -9.71 -4.73 17.87
C ILE A 132 -9.07 -3.36 18.09
N ASN A 133 -9.77 -2.49 18.82
CA ASN A 133 -9.39 -1.08 19.00
C ASN A 133 -9.14 -0.36 17.66
N ASN A 134 -7.86 -0.19 17.29
CA ASN A 134 -7.40 0.54 16.12
C ASN A 134 -6.66 -0.35 15.09
N TYR A 135 -6.73 -1.66 15.23
CA TYR A 135 -6.17 -2.60 14.26
C TYR A 135 -7.19 -3.67 13.86
N VAL A 136 -6.89 -4.31 12.74
CA VAL A 136 -7.65 -5.40 12.15
C VAL A 136 -6.88 -6.68 12.40
N GLN A 137 -7.56 -7.72 12.91
CA GLN A 137 -7.00 -9.05 13.04
C GLN A 137 -7.66 -10.00 12.04
N GLU A 138 -6.87 -10.48 11.08
CA GLU A 138 -7.28 -11.47 10.07
C GLU A 138 -7.38 -12.87 10.70
N LYS A 139 -8.06 -13.80 10.00
CA LYS A 139 -8.33 -15.16 10.52
C LYS A 139 -7.08 -15.99 10.78
N ASP A 140 -6.01 -15.73 10.03
CA ASP A 140 -4.70 -16.36 10.20
C ASP A 140 -3.90 -15.79 11.38
N GLY A 141 -4.45 -14.76 12.05
CA GLY A 141 -3.83 -14.11 13.21
C GLY A 141 -3.02 -12.87 12.86
N HIS A 142 -2.82 -12.55 11.58
CA HIS A 142 -2.11 -11.34 11.18
C HIS A 142 -2.85 -10.10 11.65
N LYS A 143 -2.10 -9.15 12.21
CA LYS A 143 -2.62 -7.89 12.72
C LYS A 143 -2.12 -6.75 11.85
N LYS A 144 -3.06 -5.95 11.34
CA LYS A 144 -2.76 -4.85 10.42
C LYS A 144 -3.36 -3.55 10.91
N PHE A 145 -2.59 -2.48 10.81
CA PHE A 145 -3.15 -1.12 10.82
C PHE A 145 -3.65 -0.78 9.42
N ILE A 146 -4.76 -0.08 9.35
CA ILE A 146 -5.23 0.56 8.12
C ILE A 146 -4.91 2.04 8.21
N TYR A 147 -4.29 2.57 7.17
CA TYR A 147 -3.90 3.97 7.08
C TYR A 147 -4.62 4.62 5.89
N ALA A 148 -4.95 5.90 6.04
CA ALA A 148 -5.51 6.72 4.98
C ALA A 148 -4.77 8.06 4.86
N LEU A 149 -4.78 8.61 3.66
CA LEU A 149 -4.26 9.94 3.35
C LEU A 149 -5.27 10.67 2.47
N SER A 150 -5.58 11.91 2.84
CA SER A 150 -6.39 12.82 2.01
C SER A 150 -5.53 13.45 0.92
N ILE A 151 -6.09 13.60 -0.28
CA ILE A 151 -5.41 14.17 -1.47
C ILE A 151 -5.80 15.64 -1.70
#